data_AF-A0A4Q7TSC3-F1
#
_entry.id   AF-A0A4Q7TSC3-F1
#
_cell.length_a   1.000
_cell.length_b   1.000
_cell.length_c   1.000
_cell.angle_alpha   90.00
_cell.angle_beta   90.00
_cell.angle_gamma   90.00
#
_symmetry.space_group_name_H-M   'P 1'
#
loop_
_entity.id
_entity.type
_entity.pdbx_description
1 polymer ?
#
loop_
_entity_poly.entity_id
_entity_poly.type
_entity_poly.pdbx_seq_one_letter_code
_entity_poly.pdbx_strand_id
1 'polypeptide(L)'
;MSTTAKKPGGGDLGGDERTNAPGAGAASAAAAGRDDSDGAVPAELVSRSGSAPRAGAASGASGATAPKRRAGRPKTSVLSRRLILETGLRLIDEVGAHGVGMRAIAKELGVRPSALYNHVAGQDELVAGVRELVSDRIPVDMFAREPWDVALAEWAVGYRRTFAAHPPTIALLAVLPLSEDSVTSRMYDTVIAALMRGGWPADRALTLMVALESFILGSALDLAADDDMLDPGPRTDVPAFSEAYRSRAERLAARGEGPAEASFQLGLRALFTGFRAEYAGLGLAPAEAGSRPRR
;
A
#
# COMPACT_ATOMS: atom_id res chain seq x y z
N MET A 1 57.53 -53.95 42.18
CA MET A 1 57.11 -53.34 43.44
C MET A 1 55.86 -52.53 43.12
N SER A 2 54.68 -53.15 42.94
CA SER A 2 53.71 -53.56 43.99
C SER A 2 53.34 -52.34 44.85
N THR A 3 52.11 -51.81 44.87
CA THR A 3 50.88 -52.48 45.34
C THR A 3 49.63 -51.59 45.12
N THR A 4 48.64 -52.11 44.37
CA THR A 4 47.19 -52.27 44.70
C THR A 4 46.32 -51.04 45.06
N ALA A 5 45.36 -50.58 44.24
CA ALA A 5 44.01 -51.10 43.85
C ALA A 5 42.86 -50.68 44.79
N LYS A 6 41.74 -50.18 44.22
CA LYS A 6 40.34 -50.65 44.43
C LYS A 6 39.32 -49.82 43.61
N LYS A 7 38.64 -50.48 42.65
CA LYS A 7 37.26 -50.21 42.13
C LYS A 7 36.32 -51.22 42.85
N PRO A 8 34.99 -51.36 42.62
CA PRO A 8 34.02 -50.61 41.81
C PRO A 8 32.60 -50.44 42.46
N GLY A 9 31.63 -49.94 41.69
CA GLY A 9 30.17 -50.11 41.86
C GLY A 9 29.43 -49.03 41.06
N GLY A 10 28.58 -49.25 40.05
CA GLY A 10 27.74 -50.41 39.73
C GLY A 10 26.29 -50.02 40.02
N GLY A 11 25.48 -49.76 38.99
CA GLY A 11 24.07 -49.44 39.14
C GLY A 11 23.42 -48.87 37.88
N ASP A 12 23.19 -49.75 36.91
CA ASP A 12 22.25 -49.57 35.80
C ASP A 12 20.87 -50.03 36.27
N LEU A 13 19.81 -49.22 36.06
CA LEU A 13 18.42 -49.67 35.99
C LEU A 13 17.64 -48.71 35.11
N GLY A 14 17.11 -49.26 34.01
CA GLY A 14 16.26 -48.59 33.06
C GLY A 14 14.83 -48.34 33.54
N GLY A 15 14.08 -47.66 32.67
CA GLY A 15 12.66 -47.37 32.82
C GLY A 15 12.15 -46.70 31.56
N ASP A 16 11.71 -47.53 30.62
CA ASP A 16 10.77 -47.20 29.54
C ASP A 16 9.64 -46.30 30.05
N GLU A 17 9.36 -45.19 29.36
CA GLU A 17 7.96 -44.83 29.14
C GLU A 17 7.78 -44.12 27.79
N ARG A 18 6.97 -44.79 26.97
CA ARG A 18 6.48 -44.36 25.67
C ARG A 18 5.35 -43.36 25.89
N THR A 19 5.31 -42.30 25.09
CA THR A 19 4.07 -41.67 24.57
C THR A 19 4.50 -40.65 23.52
N ASN A 20 4.50 -41.04 22.24
CA ASN A 20 3.42 -40.85 21.27
C ASN A 20 3.01 -39.37 21.06
N ALA A 21 3.19 -38.91 19.81
CA ALA A 21 2.95 -37.58 19.25
C ALA A 21 1.43 -37.28 19.07
N PRO A 22 0.93 -36.40 18.16
CA PRO A 22 1.43 -35.18 17.49
C PRO A 22 0.37 -34.02 17.50
N GLY A 23 0.60 -32.92 16.76
CA GLY A 23 -0.47 -32.02 16.26
C GLY A 23 -0.03 -30.54 16.20
N ALA A 24 0.28 -29.93 15.06
CA ALA A 24 -0.59 -29.61 13.92
C ALA A 24 -1.89 -28.93 14.36
N GLY A 25 -1.94 -27.60 14.27
CA GLY A 25 -3.14 -26.79 14.44
C GLY A 25 -3.32 -25.89 13.22
N ALA A 26 -4.01 -26.40 12.21
CA ALA A 26 -4.63 -25.61 11.16
C ALA A 26 -6.13 -25.48 11.45
N ALA A 27 -6.67 -24.31 11.12
CA ALA A 27 -8.07 -24.02 10.76
C ALA A 27 -9.20 -24.20 11.80
N SER A 28 -10.01 -23.15 11.95
CA SER A 28 -11.50 -23.12 11.80
C SER A 28 -12.01 -21.85 12.48
N ALA A 29 -12.54 -20.84 11.79
CA ALA A 29 -13.84 -20.76 11.13
C ALA A 29 -15.06 -21.00 12.05
N ALA A 30 -15.99 -20.04 11.96
CA ALA A 30 -17.43 -20.04 12.30
C ALA A 30 -17.89 -19.64 13.71
N ALA A 31 -18.56 -18.48 13.80
CA ALA A 31 -20.01 -18.33 14.08
C ALA A 31 -20.27 -16.86 14.48
N ALA A 32 -20.93 -16.04 13.65
CA ALA A 32 -22.39 -15.97 13.49
C ALA A 32 -23.12 -15.62 14.79
N GLY A 33 -23.45 -14.34 14.94
CA GLY A 33 -24.40 -13.80 15.91
C GLY A 33 -24.96 -12.50 15.36
N ARG A 34 -26.09 -12.61 14.65
CA ARG A 34 -26.94 -11.49 14.25
C ARG A 34 -27.54 -10.89 15.52
N ASP A 35 -27.59 -9.56 15.61
CA ASP A 35 -28.79 -8.93 16.15
C ASP A 35 -29.00 -7.56 15.50
N ASP A 36 -30.22 -7.38 15.02
CA ASP A 36 -30.77 -6.16 14.45
C ASP A 36 -31.00 -5.17 15.59
N SER A 37 -30.60 -3.92 15.42
CA SER A 37 -31.27 -2.81 16.12
C SER A 37 -31.16 -1.52 15.31
N ASP A 38 -32.18 -1.40 14.49
CA ASP A 38 -32.82 -0.20 13.99
C ASP A 38 -32.71 0.98 14.98
N GLY A 39 -32.06 2.05 14.54
CA GLY A 39 -31.82 3.28 15.31
C GLY A 39 -32.19 4.51 14.48
N ALA A 40 -33.43 4.55 13.99
CA ALA A 40 -34.01 5.75 13.38
C ALA A 40 -34.32 6.81 14.45
N VAL A 41 -33.81 8.03 14.23
CA VAL A 41 -34.09 9.22 15.07
C VAL A 41 -35.23 10.01 14.41
N PRO A 42 -36.27 10.45 15.15
CA PRO A 42 -37.52 10.96 14.55
C PRO A 42 -37.47 12.46 14.21
N ALA A 43 -38.19 12.84 13.15
CA ALA A 43 -38.55 14.21 12.84
C ALA A 43 -40.06 14.41 13.07
N GLU A 44 -40.40 15.28 14.01
CA GLU A 44 -41.75 15.80 14.22
C GLU A 44 -42.17 16.74 13.09
N LEU A 45 -43.38 16.57 12.56
CA LEU A 45 -44.18 17.70 12.08
C LEU A 45 -45.68 17.38 12.19
N VAL A 46 -46.34 18.05 13.14
CA VAL A 46 -47.79 18.02 13.35
C VAL A 46 -48.50 18.92 12.34
N SER A 47 -49.48 18.34 11.67
CA SER A 47 -50.46 18.97 10.79
C SER A 47 -51.42 19.90 11.55
N ARG A 48 -51.82 21.01 10.90
CA ARG A 48 -53.07 21.72 11.20
C ARG A 48 -53.90 21.96 9.93
N SER A 49 -55.03 21.27 9.91
CA SER A 49 -56.40 21.67 9.50
C SER A 49 -56.62 22.57 8.26
N GLY A 50 -57.37 22.03 7.29
CA GLY A 50 -58.77 22.46 7.13
C GLY A 50 -59.16 23.30 5.90
N SER A 51 -60.05 22.70 5.10
CA SER A 51 -61.20 23.31 4.39
C SER A 51 -61.10 23.61 2.88
N ALA A 52 -61.99 22.95 2.14
CA ALA A 52 -62.46 23.29 0.79
C ALA A 52 -63.75 24.15 0.92
N PRO A 53 -64.31 24.81 -0.13
CA PRO A 53 -65.00 24.06 -1.21
C PRO A 53 -65.07 24.69 -2.64
N ARG A 54 -65.36 23.79 -3.59
CA ARG A 54 -66.22 23.85 -4.81
C ARG A 54 -66.02 24.87 -5.96
N ALA A 55 -65.68 24.29 -7.11
CA ALA A 55 -66.40 24.21 -8.40
C ALA A 55 -66.83 25.48 -9.17
N GLY A 56 -66.35 25.56 -10.43
CA GLY A 56 -66.92 26.36 -11.51
C GLY A 56 -66.27 25.99 -12.85
N ALA A 57 -67.07 25.53 -13.81
CA ALA A 57 -66.64 25.00 -15.10
C ALA A 57 -66.59 26.06 -16.22
N ALA A 58 -65.82 25.71 -17.26
CA ALA A 58 -66.09 25.91 -18.69
C ALA A 58 -65.15 26.84 -19.51
N SER A 59 -64.46 26.17 -20.43
CA SER A 59 -64.30 26.48 -21.86
C SER A 59 -63.23 27.47 -22.35
N GLY A 60 -62.24 26.90 -23.04
CA GLY A 60 -61.92 27.27 -24.43
C GLY A 60 -60.83 28.32 -24.66
N ALA A 61 -59.63 27.88 -25.07
CA ALA A 61 -58.94 28.42 -26.25
C ALA A 61 -57.66 27.63 -26.55
N SER A 62 -57.57 27.24 -27.81
CA SER A 62 -56.43 26.65 -28.50
C SER A 62 -55.19 27.55 -28.42
N GLY A 63 -54.04 26.99 -28.04
CA GLY A 63 -52.74 27.66 -28.03
C GLY A 63 -51.65 26.66 -28.39
N ALA A 64 -51.02 26.89 -29.55
CA ALA A 64 -50.07 26.02 -30.22
C ALA A 64 -49.00 25.37 -29.32
N THR A 65 -48.85 24.07 -29.46
CA THR A 65 -47.79 23.29 -28.81
C THR A 65 -46.44 23.62 -29.46
N ALA A 66 -45.67 24.52 -28.82
CA ALA A 66 -44.28 24.76 -29.18
C ALA A 66 -43.44 23.49 -28.91
N PRO A 67 -42.52 23.08 -29.80
CA PRO A 67 -41.76 21.87 -29.62
C PRO A 67 -40.82 22.03 -28.43
N LYS A 68 -40.98 21.17 -27.41
CA LYS A 68 -39.99 21.00 -26.33
C LYS A 68 -38.65 20.65 -26.97
N ARG A 69 -37.74 21.62 -27.08
CA ARG A 69 -36.33 21.38 -27.42
C ARG A 69 -35.80 20.37 -26.41
N ARG A 70 -35.61 19.13 -26.85
CA ARG A 70 -34.87 18.12 -26.09
C ARG A 70 -33.48 18.70 -25.88
N ALA A 71 -33.20 19.15 -24.66
CA ALA A 71 -31.84 19.50 -24.26
C ALA A 71 -30.97 18.30 -24.58
N GLY A 72 -30.06 18.47 -25.54
CA GLY A 72 -29.14 17.42 -25.96
C GLY A 72 -28.35 16.99 -24.74
N ARG A 73 -28.51 15.72 -24.35
CA ARG A 73 -27.62 15.07 -23.38
C ARG A 73 -26.19 15.32 -23.88
N PRO A 74 -25.29 15.93 -23.09
CA PRO A 74 -23.92 16.12 -23.52
C PRO A 74 -23.34 14.77 -23.96
N LYS A 75 -22.74 14.73 -25.16
CA LYS A 75 -22.23 13.52 -25.82
C LYS A 75 -20.93 12.96 -25.19
N THR A 76 -20.48 13.54 -24.08
CA THR A 76 -19.33 13.09 -23.32
C THR A 76 -19.82 12.81 -21.91
N SER A 77 -19.69 11.58 -21.40
CA SER A 77 -19.91 11.38 -19.97
C SER A 77 -18.85 12.20 -19.25
N VAL A 78 -19.27 13.26 -18.57
CA VAL A 78 -18.39 14.09 -17.72
C VAL A 78 -17.74 13.20 -16.64
N LEU A 79 -18.38 12.08 -16.32
CA LEU A 79 -17.90 11.07 -15.40
C LEU A 79 -17.15 9.93 -16.14
N SER A 80 -16.00 9.54 -15.60
CA SER A 80 -15.22 8.38 -16.06
C SER A 80 -14.62 7.64 -14.86
N ARG A 81 -14.27 6.36 -15.02
CA ARG A 81 -13.59 5.58 -13.96
C ARG A 81 -12.32 6.29 -13.49
N ARG A 82 -11.47 6.75 -14.42
CA ARG A 82 -10.22 7.46 -14.09
C ARG A 82 -10.47 8.71 -13.25
N LEU A 83 -11.45 9.55 -13.61
CA LEU A 83 -11.79 10.75 -12.84
C LEU A 83 -12.25 10.40 -11.40
N ILE A 84 -13.03 9.32 -11.24
CA ILE A 84 -13.49 8.85 -9.92
C ILE A 84 -12.29 8.42 -9.07
N LEU A 85 -11.39 7.62 -9.63
CA LEU A 85 -10.20 7.12 -8.93
C LEU A 85 -9.23 8.25 -8.57
N GLU A 86 -8.99 9.20 -9.48
CA GLU A 86 -8.15 10.39 -9.22
C GLU A 86 -8.74 11.29 -8.13
N THR A 87 -10.07 11.43 -8.12
CA THR A 87 -10.77 12.15 -7.04
C THR A 87 -10.67 11.40 -5.73
N GLY A 88 -10.80 10.07 -5.75
CA GLY A 88 -10.60 9.22 -4.58
C GLY A 88 -9.20 9.35 -3.99
N LEU A 89 -8.16 9.27 -4.83
CA LEU A 89 -6.77 9.46 -4.42
C LEU A 89 -6.54 10.84 -3.79
N ARG A 90 -7.02 11.92 -4.43
CA ARG A 90 -6.91 13.27 -3.86
C ARG A 90 -7.57 13.38 -2.48
N LEU A 91 -8.78 12.84 -2.33
CA LEU A 91 -9.46 12.84 -1.03
C LEU A 91 -8.69 12.01 0.01
N ILE A 92 -8.05 10.90 -0.39
CA ILE A 92 -7.24 10.09 0.53
C ILE A 92 -6.05 10.90 1.03
N ASP A 93 -5.41 11.68 0.16
CA ASP A 93 -4.30 12.56 0.53
C ASP A 93 -4.74 13.68 1.48
N GLU A 94 -5.96 14.22 1.31
CA GLU A 94 -6.47 15.35 2.10
C GLU A 94 -7.02 14.95 3.48
N VAL A 95 -7.83 13.88 3.56
CA VAL A 95 -8.58 13.52 4.77
C VAL A 95 -8.23 12.13 5.32
N GLY A 96 -7.30 11.43 4.68
CA GLY A 96 -6.87 10.08 5.06
C GLY A 96 -7.80 8.97 4.56
N ALA A 97 -7.28 7.74 4.57
CA ALA A 97 -7.93 6.56 3.99
C ALA A 97 -9.32 6.24 4.57
N HIS A 98 -9.56 6.53 5.86
CA HIS A 98 -10.84 6.26 6.52
C HIS A 98 -11.93 7.30 6.21
N GLY A 99 -11.56 8.46 5.64
CA GLY A 99 -12.49 9.54 5.32
C GLY A 99 -13.12 9.45 3.93
N VAL A 100 -12.65 8.52 3.08
CA VAL A 100 -13.02 8.47 1.66
C VAL A 100 -14.01 7.35 1.36
N GLY A 101 -15.13 7.73 0.75
CA GLY A 101 -16.13 6.79 0.26
C GLY A 101 -16.96 7.38 -0.88
N MET A 102 -17.81 6.55 -1.47
CA MET A 102 -18.59 6.91 -2.67
C MET A 102 -19.42 8.19 -2.51
N ARG A 103 -19.93 8.46 -1.30
CA ARG A 103 -20.68 9.70 -1.01
C ARG A 103 -19.80 10.94 -1.04
N ALA A 104 -18.60 10.87 -0.47
CA ALA A 104 -17.65 11.99 -0.47
C ALA A 104 -17.19 12.32 -1.89
N ILE A 105 -16.86 11.30 -2.68
CA ILE A 105 -16.47 11.46 -4.09
C ILE A 105 -17.62 12.03 -4.93
N ALA A 106 -18.85 11.56 -4.72
CA ALA A 106 -20.01 12.06 -5.46
C ALA A 106 -20.28 13.54 -5.16
N LYS A 107 -20.15 13.93 -3.89
CA LYS A 107 -20.26 15.33 -3.44
C LYS A 107 -19.21 16.19 -4.11
N GLU A 108 -17.95 15.76 -4.08
CA GLU A 108 -16.81 16.46 -4.69
C GLU A 108 -16.99 16.65 -6.20
N LEU A 109 -17.52 15.63 -6.90
CA LEU A 109 -17.78 15.67 -8.33
C LEU A 109 -19.13 16.34 -8.70
N GLY A 110 -19.94 16.77 -7.72
CA GLY A 110 -21.25 17.37 -7.98
C GLY A 110 -22.27 16.42 -8.63
N VAL A 111 -22.14 15.11 -8.41
CA VAL A 111 -23.02 14.08 -8.99
C VAL A 111 -23.78 13.30 -7.91
N ARG A 112 -24.80 12.55 -8.33
CA ARG A 112 -25.49 11.61 -7.42
C ARG A 112 -24.60 10.38 -7.19
N PRO A 113 -24.53 9.80 -5.97
CA PRO A 113 -23.74 8.59 -5.71
C PRO A 113 -24.07 7.42 -6.66
N SER A 114 -25.34 7.27 -7.05
CA SER A 114 -25.79 6.26 -8.02
C SER A 114 -25.10 6.35 -9.38
N ALA A 115 -24.60 7.53 -9.78
CA ALA A 115 -23.86 7.70 -11.03
C ALA A 115 -22.47 7.04 -10.96
N LEU A 116 -21.84 7.03 -9.78
CA LEU A 116 -20.50 6.44 -9.58
C LEU A 116 -20.51 4.92 -9.70
N TYR A 117 -21.57 4.27 -9.22
CA TYR A 117 -21.71 2.81 -9.24
C TYR A 117 -21.78 2.20 -10.65
N ASN A 118 -21.99 3.02 -11.69
CA ASN A 118 -21.87 2.57 -13.09
C ASN A 118 -20.40 2.42 -13.55
N HIS A 119 -19.44 2.91 -12.76
CA HIS A 119 -18.02 2.94 -13.10
C HIS A 119 -17.13 2.23 -12.08
N VAL A 120 -17.56 2.18 -10.82
CA VAL A 120 -16.85 1.56 -9.70
C VAL A 120 -17.89 0.92 -8.77
N ALA A 121 -17.84 -0.40 -8.63
CA ALA A 121 -18.84 -1.21 -7.93
C ALA A 121 -18.93 -0.94 -6.43
N GLY A 122 -17.88 -0.39 -5.83
CA GLY A 122 -17.86 -0.08 -4.40
C GLY A 122 -16.51 0.39 -3.90
N GLN A 123 -16.37 0.40 -2.58
CA GLN A 123 -15.15 0.85 -1.92
C GLN A 123 -13.94 -0.03 -2.25
N ASP A 124 -14.11 -1.35 -2.31
CA ASP A 124 -13.00 -2.25 -2.61
C ASP A 124 -12.45 -2.03 -4.03
N GLU A 125 -13.33 -1.86 -5.02
CA GLU A 125 -12.90 -1.55 -6.40
C GLU A 125 -12.30 -0.14 -6.51
N LEU A 126 -12.81 0.83 -5.73
CA LEU A 126 -12.21 2.16 -5.65
C LEU A 126 -10.76 2.08 -5.13
N VAL A 127 -10.54 1.34 -4.04
CA VAL A 127 -9.20 1.19 -3.43
C VAL A 127 -8.27 0.42 -4.37
N ALA A 128 -8.75 -0.65 -5.00
CA ALA A 128 -7.99 -1.37 -6.02
C ALA A 128 -7.61 -0.47 -7.20
N GLY A 129 -8.54 0.34 -7.70
CA GLY A 129 -8.25 1.30 -8.78
C GLY A 129 -7.30 2.42 -8.36
N VAL A 130 -7.35 2.89 -7.11
CA VAL A 130 -6.37 3.84 -6.56
C VAL A 130 -4.98 3.20 -6.51
N ARG A 131 -4.87 1.93 -6.12
CA ARG A 131 -3.60 1.17 -6.20
C ARG A 131 -3.04 1.16 -7.61
N GLU A 132 -3.88 0.90 -8.61
CA GLU A 132 -3.48 0.88 -10.02
C GLU A 132 -2.92 2.25 -10.43
N LEU A 133 -3.61 3.34 -10.10
CA LEU A 133 -3.13 4.70 -10.42
C LEU A 133 -1.77 5.03 -9.80
N VAL A 134 -1.51 4.58 -8.57
CA VAL A 134 -0.24 4.80 -7.88
C VAL A 134 0.84 3.89 -8.49
N SER A 135 0.54 2.62 -8.70
CA SER A 135 1.50 1.63 -9.22
C SER A 135 1.93 1.94 -10.67
N ASP A 136 1.03 2.44 -11.50
CA ASP A 136 1.30 2.83 -12.89
C ASP A 136 2.35 3.94 -13.02
N ARG A 137 2.60 4.70 -11.95
CA ARG A 137 3.61 5.76 -11.92
C ARG A 137 5.00 5.26 -11.53
N ILE A 138 5.11 4.01 -11.10
CA ILE A 138 6.38 3.42 -10.67
C ILE A 138 7.13 2.92 -11.91
N PRO A 139 8.29 3.49 -12.26
CA PRO A 139 9.04 3.10 -13.45
C PRO A 139 9.61 1.69 -13.28
N VAL A 140 9.54 0.88 -14.35
CA VAL A 140 10.09 -0.49 -14.40
C VAL A 140 10.96 -0.74 -15.64
N ASP A 141 11.19 0.28 -16.46
CA ASP A 141 11.93 0.17 -17.72
C ASP A 141 13.42 -0.16 -17.52
N MET A 142 13.99 0.16 -16.35
CA MET A 142 15.35 -0.21 -15.97
C MET A 142 15.58 -1.73 -15.94
N PHE A 143 14.56 -2.54 -15.63
CA PHE A 143 14.68 -4.00 -15.58
C PHE A 143 14.89 -4.67 -16.94
N ALA A 144 14.70 -3.93 -18.04
CA ALA A 144 15.01 -4.38 -19.39
C ALA A 144 16.46 -4.06 -19.81
N ARG A 145 17.15 -3.18 -19.08
CA ARG A 145 18.40 -2.56 -19.51
C ARG A 145 19.56 -2.81 -18.57
N GLU A 146 19.28 -2.87 -17.27
CA GLU A 146 20.28 -2.90 -16.22
C GLU A 146 20.39 -4.29 -15.57
N PRO A 147 21.54 -4.61 -14.94
CA PRO A 147 21.66 -5.73 -14.02
C PRO A 147 20.64 -5.64 -12.88
N TRP A 148 20.30 -6.78 -12.28
CA TRP A 148 19.22 -6.88 -11.30
C TRP A 148 19.37 -5.91 -10.11
N ASP A 149 20.60 -5.70 -9.64
CA ASP A 149 20.88 -4.88 -8.46
C ASP A 149 20.79 -3.38 -8.76
N VAL A 150 21.30 -2.96 -9.91
CA VAL A 150 21.15 -1.60 -10.41
C VAL A 150 19.67 -1.29 -10.69
N ALA A 151 18.97 -2.19 -11.36
CA ALA A 151 17.55 -2.04 -11.67
C ALA A 151 16.68 -1.93 -10.40
N LEU A 152 16.90 -2.78 -9.40
CA LEU A 152 16.17 -2.68 -8.12
C LEU A 152 16.48 -1.37 -7.38
N ALA A 153 17.72 -0.87 -7.45
CA ALA A 153 18.07 0.38 -6.77
C ALA A 153 17.36 1.58 -7.41
N GLU A 154 17.30 1.64 -8.74
CA GLU A 154 16.53 2.66 -9.47
C GLU A 154 15.02 2.52 -9.21
N TRP A 155 14.51 1.29 -9.21
CA TRP A 155 13.12 0.99 -8.88
C TRP A 155 12.77 1.48 -7.46
N ALA A 156 13.64 1.23 -6.47
CA ALA A 156 13.45 1.67 -5.10
C ALA A 156 13.31 3.19 -4.98
N VAL A 157 14.10 3.96 -5.75
CA VAL A 157 14.00 5.43 -5.79
C VAL A 157 12.66 5.88 -6.36
N GLY A 158 12.24 5.31 -7.49
CA GLY A 158 10.96 5.64 -8.13
C GLY A 158 9.75 5.26 -7.27
N TYR A 159 9.80 4.08 -6.67
CA TYR A 159 8.78 3.56 -5.77
C TYR A 159 8.64 4.46 -4.53
N ARG A 160 9.77 4.79 -3.87
CA ARG A 160 9.78 5.69 -2.70
C ARG A 160 9.14 7.03 -3.01
N ARG A 161 9.55 7.69 -4.11
CA ARG A 161 9.02 8.99 -4.51
C ARG A 161 7.51 8.94 -4.79
N THR A 162 7.06 7.89 -5.45
CA THR A 162 5.65 7.72 -5.81
C THR A 162 4.76 7.58 -4.57
N PHE A 163 5.17 6.77 -3.60
CA PHE A 163 4.41 6.61 -2.36
C PHE A 163 4.55 7.79 -1.39
N ALA A 164 5.70 8.47 -1.37
CA ALA A 164 5.89 9.69 -0.57
C ALA A 164 5.01 10.85 -1.05
N ALA A 165 4.59 10.85 -2.33
CA ALA A 165 3.61 11.80 -2.83
C ALA A 165 2.18 11.52 -2.35
N HIS A 166 1.92 10.30 -1.85
CA HIS A 166 0.60 9.86 -1.37
C HIS A 166 0.71 9.07 -0.04
N PRO A 167 1.32 9.59 1.04
CA PRO A 167 1.64 8.82 2.24
C PRO A 167 0.45 8.10 2.90
N PRO A 168 -0.76 8.71 2.98
CA PRO A 168 -1.92 8.03 3.56
C PRO A 168 -2.34 6.75 2.81
N THR A 169 -1.95 6.61 1.54
CA THR A 169 -2.23 5.38 0.77
C THR A 169 -1.39 4.19 1.22
N ILE A 170 -0.24 4.41 1.88
CA ILE A 170 0.66 3.32 2.30
C ILE A 170 -0.07 2.35 3.24
N ALA A 171 -0.71 2.86 4.29
CA ALA A 171 -1.43 2.02 5.26
C ALA A 171 -2.62 1.28 4.63
N LEU A 172 -3.25 1.88 3.62
CA LEU A 172 -4.38 1.29 2.91
C LEU A 172 -3.93 0.19 1.93
N LEU A 173 -2.89 0.46 1.15
CA LEU A 173 -2.44 -0.41 0.05
C LEU A 173 -1.45 -1.48 0.51
N ALA A 174 -0.72 -1.29 1.62
CA ALA A 174 0.23 -2.29 2.08
C ALA A 174 -0.43 -3.55 2.70
N VAL A 175 -1.71 -3.47 3.09
CA VAL A 175 -2.39 -4.53 3.85
C VAL A 175 -3.48 -5.27 3.07
N LEU A 176 -3.81 -4.81 1.87
CA LEU A 176 -4.85 -5.41 1.03
C LEU A 176 -4.25 -6.34 -0.02
N PRO A 177 -4.88 -7.50 -0.28
CA PRO A 177 -4.46 -8.37 -1.38
C PRO A 177 -4.60 -7.65 -2.73
N LEU A 178 -3.80 -8.10 -3.70
CA LEU A 178 -3.96 -7.66 -5.09
C LEU A 178 -5.24 -8.26 -5.69
N SER A 179 -5.89 -7.51 -6.57
CA SER A 179 -6.97 -8.02 -7.41
C SER A 179 -6.42 -8.94 -8.51
N GLU A 180 -7.24 -9.87 -9.00
CA GLU A 180 -6.87 -10.86 -10.03
C GLU A 180 -6.30 -10.20 -11.31
N ASP A 181 -6.89 -9.09 -11.75
CA ASP A 181 -6.48 -8.37 -12.98
C ASP A 181 -5.57 -7.15 -12.72
N SER A 182 -4.95 -7.07 -11.55
CA SER A 182 -4.22 -5.88 -11.08
C SER A 182 -3.06 -5.47 -11.99
N VAL A 183 -2.94 -4.17 -12.30
CA VAL A 183 -1.73 -3.65 -12.97
C VAL A 183 -0.47 -3.83 -12.13
N THR A 184 -0.61 -3.75 -10.80
CA THR A 184 0.47 -4.00 -9.84
C THR A 184 1.04 -5.41 -10.02
N SER A 185 0.21 -6.42 -10.33
CA SER A 185 0.69 -7.78 -10.59
C SER A 185 1.62 -7.85 -11.81
N ARG A 186 1.37 -7.06 -12.87
CA ARG A 186 2.25 -6.98 -14.05
C ARG A 186 3.58 -6.29 -13.75
N MET A 187 3.54 -5.26 -12.91
CA MET A 187 4.75 -4.61 -12.40
C MET A 187 5.61 -5.63 -11.63
N TYR A 188 5.00 -6.39 -10.70
CA TYR A 188 5.70 -7.44 -9.95
C TYR A 188 6.23 -8.57 -10.83
N ASP A 189 5.46 -9.01 -11.82
CA ASP A 189 5.96 -10.00 -12.79
C ASP A 189 7.22 -9.49 -13.51
N THR A 190 7.26 -8.22 -13.90
CA THR A 190 8.44 -7.59 -14.52
C THR A 190 9.66 -7.63 -13.59
N VAL A 191 9.48 -7.28 -12.32
CA VAL A 191 10.54 -7.28 -11.30
C VAL A 191 11.04 -8.71 -11.03
N ILE A 192 10.14 -9.66 -10.77
CA ILE A 192 10.48 -11.07 -10.51
C ILE A 192 11.18 -11.69 -11.70
N ALA A 193 10.65 -11.49 -12.91
CA ALA A 193 11.26 -12.02 -14.12
C ALA A 193 12.68 -11.48 -14.31
N ALA A 194 12.94 -10.22 -13.96
CA ALA A 194 14.28 -9.64 -14.02
C ALA A 194 15.23 -10.25 -12.99
N LEU A 195 14.77 -10.48 -11.75
CA LEU A 195 15.56 -11.17 -10.72
C LEU A 195 15.92 -12.59 -11.15
N MET A 196 14.94 -13.33 -11.68
CA MET A 196 15.15 -14.69 -12.18
C MET A 196 16.10 -14.74 -13.39
N ARG A 197 15.98 -13.79 -14.35
CA ARG A 197 16.96 -13.64 -15.44
C ARG A 197 18.36 -13.32 -14.91
N GLY A 198 18.43 -12.57 -13.81
CA GLY A 198 19.66 -12.28 -13.08
C GLY A 198 20.21 -13.45 -12.28
N GLY A 199 19.57 -14.62 -12.28
CA GLY A 199 20.04 -15.84 -11.63
C GLY A 199 19.46 -16.10 -10.23
N TRP A 200 18.62 -15.21 -9.68
CA TRP A 200 17.97 -15.47 -8.40
C TRP A 200 17.00 -16.66 -8.47
N PRO A 201 17.02 -17.57 -7.48
CA PRO A 201 16.01 -18.60 -7.34
C PRO A 201 14.60 -18.03 -7.13
N ALA A 202 13.58 -18.66 -7.71
CA ALA A 202 12.20 -18.19 -7.65
C ALA A 202 11.64 -18.13 -6.21
N ASP A 203 12.05 -19.06 -5.35
CA ASP A 203 11.68 -19.12 -3.93
C ASP A 203 12.29 -17.97 -3.10
N ARG A 204 13.27 -17.25 -3.66
CA ARG A 204 13.95 -16.11 -3.01
C ARG A 204 13.57 -14.77 -3.62
N ALA A 205 13.29 -14.72 -4.92
CA ALA A 205 13.03 -13.47 -5.64
C ALA A 205 11.88 -12.65 -5.03
N LEU A 206 10.77 -13.30 -4.65
CA LEU A 206 9.64 -12.62 -4.03
C LEU A 206 9.97 -12.13 -2.62
N THR A 207 10.67 -12.94 -1.81
CA THR A 207 11.10 -12.53 -0.46
C THR A 207 12.04 -11.34 -0.50
N LEU A 208 12.98 -11.31 -1.46
CA LEU A 208 13.87 -10.18 -1.67
C LEU A 208 13.09 -8.91 -2.02
N MET A 209 12.13 -9.02 -2.95
CA MET A 209 11.30 -7.88 -3.34
C MET A 209 10.51 -7.34 -2.13
N VAL A 210 9.82 -8.21 -1.39
CA VAL A 210 9.01 -7.81 -0.22
C VAL A 210 9.88 -7.18 0.88
N ALA A 211 11.09 -7.70 1.10
CA ALA A 211 12.03 -7.11 2.05
C ALA A 211 12.45 -5.70 1.64
N LEU A 212 12.75 -5.50 0.36
CA LEU A 212 13.10 -4.19 -0.19
C LEU A 212 11.90 -3.23 -0.12
N GLU A 213 10.70 -3.66 -0.50
CA GLU A 213 9.48 -2.85 -0.43
C GLU A 213 9.14 -2.41 0.99
N SER A 214 9.28 -3.32 1.97
CA SER A 214 9.05 -2.99 3.38
C SER A 214 9.93 -1.84 3.84
N PHE A 215 11.21 -1.85 3.42
CA PHE A 215 12.13 -0.73 3.65
C PHE A 215 11.71 0.54 2.89
N ILE A 216 11.37 0.41 1.60
CA ILE A 216 10.97 1.54 0.74
C ILE A 216 9.74 2.25 1.32
N LEU A 217 8.71 1.52 1.72
CA LEU A 217 7.47 2.08 2.27
C LEU A 217 7.72 2.82 3.58
N GLY A 218 8.55 2.27 4.47
CA GLY A 218 8.99 2.99 5.67
C GLY A 218 9.76 4.27 5.33
N SER A 219 10.64 4.22 4.33
CA SER A 219 11.40 5.38 3.88
C SER A 219 10.57 6.42 3.11
N ALA A 220 9.45 6.02 2.51
CA ALA A 220 8.50 6.91 1.87
C ALA A 220 7.70 7.73 2.92
N LEU A 221 7.35 7.10 4.06
CA LEU A 221 6.78 7.82 5.20
C LEU A 221 7.78 8.83 5.79
N ASP A 222 9.05 8.42 5.95
CA ASP A 222 10.14 9.30 6.40
C ASP A 222 10.36 10.49 5.46
N LEU A 223 10.25 10.29 4.13
CA LEU A 223 10.37 11.39 3.15
C LEU A 223 9.23 12.41 3.25
N ALA A 224 8.05 11.99 3.69
CA ALA A 224 6.89 12.85 3.83
C ALA A 224 6.79 13.51 5.22
N ALA A 225 7.64 13.11 6.17
CA ALA A 225 7.70 13.69 7.50
C ALA A 225 8.45 15.04 7.49
N ASP A 226 8.29 15.80 8.57
CA ASP A 226 9.08 17.00 8.81
C ASP A 226 10.55 16.63 9.08
N ASP A 227 11.49 17.38 8.51
CA ASP A 227 12.93 17.12 8.67
C ASP A 227 13.37 17.21 10.14
N ASP A 228 12.66 18.02 10.96
CA ASP A 228 12.91 18.22 12.38
C ASP A 228 12.11 17.24 13.27
N MET A 229 11.46 16.22 12.72
CA MET A 229 10.67 15.23 13.48
C MET A 229 11.46 14.58 14.64
N LEU A 230 12.77 14.47 14.50
CA LEU A 230 13.67 13.89 15.49
C LEU A 230 14.45 14.94 16.31
N ASP A 231 14.09 16.22 16.27
CA ASP A 231 14.73 17.25 17.09
C ASP A 231 14.47 16.97 18.59
N PRO A 232 15.51 16.72 19.41
CA PRO A 232 15.35 16.54 20.85
C PRO A 232 15.03 17.85 21.59
N GLY A 233 15.09 18.99 20.93
CA GLY A 233 14.89 20.31 21.53
C GLY A 233 15.90 20.60 22.66
N PRO A 234 15.50 21.35 23.71
CA PRO A 234 16.42 21.75 24.78
C PRO A 234 16.65 20.65 25.85
N ARG A 235 16.35 19.38 25.55
CA ARG A 235 16.47 18.29 26.53
C ARG A 235 17.92 18.02 26.92
N THR A 236 18.15 17.93 28.23
CA THR A 236 19.48 17.65 28.82
C THR A 236 19.60 16.21 29.34
N ASP A 237 18.50 15.47 29.41
CA ASP A 237 18.43 14.09 29.90
C ASP A 237 18.71 13.02 28.82
N VAL A 238 18.85 13.44 27.56
CA VAL A 238 19.16 12.56 26.40
C VAL A 238 20.43 13.00 25.65
N PRO A 239 21.58 13.20 26.35
CA PRO A 239 22.75 13.85 25.77
C PRO A 239 23.31 13.16 24.52
N ALA A 240 23.27 11.83 24.45
CA ALA A 240 23.74 11.09 23.28
C ALA A 240 22.86 11.32 22.03
N PHE A 241 21.54 11.43 22.22
CA PHE A 241 20.62 11.69 21.11
C PHE A 241 20.77 13.13 20.61
N SER A 242 20.87 14.11 21.52
CA SER A 242 21.13 15.51 21.18
C SER A 242 22.46 15.70 20.45
N GLU A 243 23.51 14.98 20.85
CA GLU A 243 24.79 15.00 20.13
C GLU A 243 24.66 14.41 18.72
N ALA A 244 24.05 13.24 18.60
CA ALA A 244 23.87 12.57 17.32
C ALA A 244 23.01 13.41 16.35
N TYR A 245 21.95 14.05 16.85
CA TYR A 245 21.10 14.95 16.06
C TYR A 245 21.91 16.14 15.52
N ARG A 246 22.60 16.88 16.39
CA ARG A 246 23.41 18.05 15.99
C ARG A 246 24.51 17.67 15.01
N SER A 247 25.28 16.62 15.30
CA SER A 247 26.36 16.16 14.42
C SER A 247 25.84 15.73 13.04
N ARG A 248 24.70 15.04 13.00
CA ARG A 248 24.03 14.69 11.73
C ARG A 248 23.58 15.94 11.00
N ALA A 249 22.91 16.88 11.66
CA ALA A 249 22.41 18.11 11.06
C ALA A 249 23.56 18.94 10.43
N GLU A 250 24.66 19.14 11.16
CA GLU A 250 25.86 19.84 10.67
C GLU A 250 26.45 19.15 9.42
N ARG A 251 26.62 17.82 9.47
CA ARG A 251 27.18 17.04 8.36
C ARG A 251 26.30 17.11 7.11
N LEU A 252 24.98 17.06 7.28
CA LEU A 252 24.02 17.11 6.18
C LEU A 252 23.91 18.51 5.57
N ALA A 253 23.87 19.55 6.40
CA ALA A 253 23.89 20.94 5.96
C ALA A 253 25.13 21.25 5.10
N ALA A 254 26.31 20.75 5.50
CA ALA A 254 27.54 20.90 4.74
C ALA A 254 27.51 20.24 3.33
N ARG A 255 26.60 19.30 3.10
CA ARG A 255 26.43 18.57 1.82
C ARG A 255 25.20 19.00 1.03
N GLY A 256 24.34 19.85 1.59
CA GLY A 256 23.05 20.20 0.99
C GLY A 256 22.11 19.00 0.84
N GLU A 257 22.19 18.03 1.76
CA GLU A 257 21.41 16.79 1.71
C GLU A 257 20.34 16.78 2.81
N GLY A 258 19.11 16.39 2.48
CA GLY A 258 18.04 16.25 3.46
C GLY A 258 18.21 14.98 4.33
N PRO A 259 17.72 14.99 5.59
CA PRO A 259 17.84 13.86 6.50
C PRO A 259 17.20 12.57 5.96
N ALA A 260 16.00 12.66 5.38
CA ALA A 260 15.30 11.50 4.84
C ALA A 260 16.05 10.87 3.65
N GLU A 261 16.64 11.68 2.77
CA GLU A 261 17.45 11.19 1.65
C GLU A 261 18.71 10.48 2.15
N ALA A 262 19.42 11.07 3.11
CA ALA A 262 20.62 10.46 3.68
C ALA A 262 20.33 9.11 4.35
N SER A 263 19.21 9.01 5.08
CA SER A 263 18.74 7.77 5.71
C SER A 263 18.40 6.71 4.67
N PHE A 264 17.63 7.09 3.63
CA PHE A 264 17.28 6.20 2.53
C PHE A 264 18.51 5.64 1.83
N GLN A 265 19.45 6.50 1.45
CA GLN A 265 20.68 6.09 0.76
C GLN A 265 21.55 5.18 1.63
N LEU A 266 21.64 5.43 2.93
CA LEU A 266 22.35 4.54 3.86
C LEU A 266 21.69 3.16 3.94
N GLY A 267 20.37 3.11 4.14
CA GLY A 267 19.62 1.85 4.24
C GLY A 267 19.66 1.05 2.93
N LEU A 268 19.52 1.73 1.79
CA LEU A 268 19.60 1.11 0.46
C LEU A 268 20.98 0.45 0.27
N ARG A 269 22.07 1.17 0.53
CA ARG A 269 23.43 0.60 0.44
C ARG A 269 23.61 -0.63 1.35
N ALA A 270 23.08 -0.57 2.58
CA ALA A 270 23.17 -1.69 3.52
C ALA A 270 22.40 -2.93 3.01
N LEU A 271 21.15 -2.75 2.54
CA LEU A 271 20.34 -3.83 1.96
C LEU A 271 21.00 -4.46 0.74
N PHE A 272 21.47 -3.66 -0.22
CA PHE A 272 22.13 -4.19 -1.42
C PHE A 272 23.46 -4.89 -1.11
N THR A 273 24.17 -4.45 -0.07
CA THR A 273 25.34 -5.18 0.42
C THR A 273 24.94 -6.58 0.90
N GLY A 274 23.84 -6.68 1.66
CA GLY A 274 23.27 -7.96 2.11
C GLY A 274 22.78 -8.83 0.94
N PHE A 275 21.99 -8.28 0.02
CA PHE A 275 21.48 -9.03 -1.13
C PHE A 275 22.60 -9.55 -2.04
N ARG A 276 23.66 -8.76 -2.26
CA ARG A 276 24.83 -9.22 -3.02
C ARG A 276 25.60 -10.32 -2.30
N ALA A 277 25.69 -10.26 -0.97
CA ALA A 277 26.31 -11.32 -0.18
C ALA A 277 25.50 -12.63 -0.24
N GLU A 278 24.16 -12.54 -0.12
CA GLU A 278 23.27 -13.71 -0.31
C GLU A 278 23.40 -14.30 -1.71
N TYR A 279 23.39 -13.44 -2.73
CA TYR A 279 23.57 -13.84 -4.13
C TYR A 279 24.91 -14.56 -4.35
N ALA A 280 26.01 -14.03 -3.82
CA ALA A 280 27.32 -14.67 -3.89
C ALA A 280 27.36 -16.01 -3.13
N GLY A 281 26.66 -16.10 -1.99
CA GLY A 281 26.52 -17.34 -1.21
C GLY A 281 25.82 -18.47 -1.96
N LEU A 282 25.01 -18.15 -2.97
CA LEU A 282 24.39 -19.13 -3.88
C LEU A 282 25.37 -19.66 -4.96
N GLY A 283 26.62 -19.19 -4.97
CA GLY A 283 27.60 -19.53 -6.00
C GLY A 283 27.35 -18.84 -7.34
N LEU A 284 26.51 -17.80 -7.35
CA LEU A 284 26.18 -17.03 -8.54
C LEU A 284 27.19 -15.88 -8.70
N ALA A 285 27.78 -15.77 -9.89
CA ALA A 285 28.61 -14.62 -10.24
C ALA A 285 27.71 -13.47 -10.75
N PRO A 286 27.97 -12.21 -10.36
CA PRO A 286 27.29 -11.07 -10.97
C PRO A 286 27.44 -11.16 -12.49
N ALA A 287 26.34 -11.02 -13.23
CA ALA A 287 26.42 -10.94 -14.69
C ALA A 287 27.34 -9.76 -15.04
N GLU A 288 28.50 -10.04 -15.63
CA GLU A 288 29.42 -8.97 -16.03
C GLU A 288 28.70 -8.02 -16.99
N ALA A 289 28.70 -6.73 -16.64
CA ALA A 289 28.20 -5.66 -17.48
C ALA A 289 29.05 -5.57 -18.76
N GLY A 290 28.74 -6.39 -19.78
CA GLY A 290 29.54 -6.42 -21.01
C GLY A 290 29.16 -7.42 -22.08
N SER A 291 28.56 -8.57 -21.76
CA SER A 291 28.18 -9.54 -22.79
C SER A 291 26.81 -9.24 -23.39
N ARG A 292 26.74 -8.18 -24.21
CA ARG A 292 25.68 -8.09 -25.23
C ARG A 292 25.86 -9.26 -26.20
N PRO A 293 24.81 -10.04 -26.54
CA PRO A 293 24.91 -11.04 -27.58
C PRO A 293 25.25 -10.34 -28.90
N ARG A 294 26.38 -10.70 -29.51
CA ARG A 294 26.67 -10.34 -30.90
C ARG A 294 25.61 -10.99 -31.77
N ARG A 295 24.79 -10.17 -32.44
CA ARG A 295 23.97 -10.60 -33.57
C ARG A 295 24.85 -10.97 -34.76
#